data_AF-A0A661UYA8-F1
#
_entry.id   AF-A0A661UYA8-F1
#
_cell.length_a   1.000
_cell.length_b   1.000
_cell.length_c   1.000
_cell.angle_alpha   90.00
_cell.angle_beta   90.00
_cell.angle_gamma   90.00
#
_symmetry.space_group_name_H-M   'P 1'
#
loop_
_entity.id
_entity.type
_entity.pdbx_description
1 polymer ?
#
loop_
_entity_poly.entity_id
_entity_poly.type
_entity_poly.pdbx_seq_one_letter_code
_entity_poly.pdbx_strand_id
1 'polypeptide(L)'
;NKKKIVTAYKENAIQIAIYLKEIGATNPKKLREYNSGKKTLSILYSNFYGWFQRVDHGIYDITAKGKKELKNFPGLVKKYEKYLKEKKETTENTENKEKK
;
A
#
# COMPACT_ATOMS: atom_id res chain seq x y z
N ASN A 1 14.61 -11.52 -19.34
CA ASN A 1 13.76 -11.29 -18.14
C ASN A 1 12.67 -10.28 -18.46
N LYS A 2 11.43 -10.70 -18.78
CA LYS A 2 10.33 -9.78 -19.17
C LYS A 2 9.82 -9.00 -17.94
N LYS A 3 10.42 -7.84 -17.64
CA LYS A 3 9.77 -6.87 -16.76
C LYS A 3 8.54 -6.36 -17.49
N LYS A 4 7.33 -6.76 -17.07
CA LYS A 4 6.09 -6.12 -17.52
C LYS A 4 6.26 -4.62 -17.29
N ILE A 5 6.18 -3.82 -18.36
CA ILE A 5 6.22 -2.36 -18.26
C ILE A 5 4.94 -1.96 -17.53
N VAL A 6 5.06 -1.69 -16.23
CA VAL A 6 3.99 -1.10 -15.43
C VAL A 6 4.14 0.41 -15.51
N THR A 7 3.04 1.12 -15.75
CA THR A 7 3.06 2.58 -15.68
C THR A 7 3.25 3.02 -14.24
N ALA A 8 3.80 4.22 -14.01
CA ALA A 8 3.98 4.77 -12.67
C ALA A 8 2.66 4.81 -11.88
N TYR A 9 1.51 5.03 -12.55
CA TYR A 9 0.20 4.95 -11.90
C TYR A 9 -0.10 3.54 -11.38
N LYS A 10 0.16 2.51 -12.20
CA LYS A 10 -0.12 1.12 -11.83
C LYS A 10 0.84 0.63 -10.74
N GLU A 11 2.11 1.01 -10.79
CA GLU A 11 3.07 0.71 -9.72
C GLU A 11 2.62 1.34 -8.38
N ASN A 12 2.20 2.61 -8.38
CA ASN A 12 1.64 3.25 -7.18
C ASN A 12 0.35 2.55 -6.68
N ALA A 13 -0.55 2.15 -7.58
CA ALA A 13 -1.76 1.41 -7.19
C ALA A 13 -1.42 0.05 -6.57
N ILE A 14 -0.44 -0.67 -7.13
CA ILE A 14 0.07 -1.94 -6.58
C ILE A 14 0.68 -1.71 -5.19
N GLN A 15 1.50 -0.67 -5.01
CA GLN A 15 2.09 -0.33 -3.72
C GLN A 15 1.02 -0.08 -2.65
N ILE A 16 0.01 0.73 -2.96
CA ILE A 16 -1.10 1.03 -2.03
C ILE A 16 -1.89 -0.24 -1.69
N ALA A 17 -2.16 -1.08 -2.70
CA ALA A 17 -2.86 -2.34 -2.51
C ALA A 17 -2.09 -3.29 -1.57
N ILE A 18 -0.77 -3.38 -1.71
CA ILE A 18 0.08 -4.18 -0.82
C ILE A 18 0.04 -3.63 0.60
N TYR A 19 0.12 -2.31 0.78
CA TYR A 19 0.06 -1.71 2.10
C TYR A 19 -1.28 -1.95 2.80
N LEU A 20 -2.40 -1.81 2.08
CA LEU A 20 -3.71 -2.14 2.61
C LEU A 20 -3.85 -3.63 2.95
N LYS A 21 -3.26 -4.53 2.15
CA LYS A 21 -3.22 -5.96 2.43
C LYS A 21 -2.45 -6.28 3.72
N GLU A 22 -1.30 -5.65 3.93
CA GLU A 22 -0.37 -5.95 5.03
C GLU A 22 -0.65 -5.19 6.34
N ILE A 23 -1.18 -3.96 6.25
CA ILE A 23 -1.55 -3.14 7.41
C ILE A 23 -3.02 -3.38 7.78
N GLY A 24 -3.87 -3.65 6.79
CA GLY A 24 -5.32 -3.66 6.92
C GLY A 24 -5.96 -2.34 6.49
N ALA A 25 -7.28 -2.28 6.68
CA ALA A 25 -8.08 -1.11 6.33
C ALA A 25 -7.59 0.13 7.08
N THR A 26 -7.22 1.18 6.34
CA THR A 26 -6.67 2.40 6.95
C THR A 26 -6.95 3.64 6.11
N ASN A 27 -6.65 4.81 6.67
CA ASN A 27 -6.77 6.08 5.99
C ASN A 27 -5.56 6.37 5.06
N PRO A 28 -5.76 7.20 4.01
CA PRO A 28 -4.69 7.60 3.09
C PRO A 28 -3.54 8.36 3.76
N LYS A 29 -3.77 8.98 4.91
CA LYS A 29 -2.73 9.71 5.66
C LYS A 29 -1.69 8.73 6.21
N LYS A 30 -2.13 7.64 6.83
CA LYS A 30 -1.26 6.56 7.32
C LYS A 30 -0.48 5.90 6.18
N LEU A 31 -1.11 5.69 5.02
CA LEU A 31 -0.40 5.13 3.86
C LEU A 31 0.76 6.04 3.40
N ARG A 32 0.55 7.36 3.42
CA ARG A 32 1.60 8.34 3.05
C ARG A 32 2.81 8.29 3.99
N GLU A 33 2.63 7.94 5.26
CA GLU A 33 3.73 7.73 6.21
C GLU A 33 4.64 6.56 5.77
N TYR A 34 4.08 5.56 5.09
CA TYR A 34 4.81 4.46 4.47
C TYR A 34 5.30 4.76 3.04
N ASN A 35 5.32 6.04 2.65
CA ASN A 35 5.83 6.51 1.36
C ASN A 35 5.04 5.97 0.14
N SER A 36 3.71 5.82 0.26
CA SER A 36 2.82 5.42 -0.85
C SER A 36 2.58 6.53 -1.90
N GLY A 37 3.31 7.65 -1.80
CA GLY A 37 3.29 8.79 -2.72
C GLY A 37 2.22 9.85 -2.44
N LYS A 38 2.41 11.07 -2.95
CA LYS A 38 1.44 12.19 -2.78
C LYS A 38 0.07 11.88 -3.40
N LYS A 39 0.05 11.08 -4.47
CA LYS A 39 -1.14 10.72 -5.25
C LYS A 39 -1.98 9.58 -4.65
N THR A 40 -1.64 9.06 -3.47
CA THR A 40 -2.39 7.94 -2.85
C THR A 40 -3.89 8.20 -2.77
N LEU A 41 -4.30 9.38 -2.28
CA LEU A 41 -5.72 9.73 -2.17
C LEU A 41 -6.41 9.73 -3.54
N SER A 42 -5.77 10.30 -4.57
CA SER A 42 -6.34 10.34 -5.93
C SER A 42 -6.48 8.94 -6.52
N ILE A 43 -5.51 8.05 -6.29
CA ILE A 43 -5.59 6.66 -6.77
C ILE A 43 -6.72 5.89 -6.07
N LEU A 44 -6.85 6.05 -4.74
CA LEU A 44 -7.91 5.43 -3.96
C LEU A 44 -9.29 5.95 -4.37
N TYR A 45 -9.41 7.27 -4.57
CA TYR A 45 -10.66 7.91 -4.97
C TYR A 45 -11.08 7.53 -6.39
N SER A 46 -10.16 7.60 -7.37
CA SER A 46 -10.47 7.23 -8.75
C SER A 46 -10.79 5.75 -8.91
N ASN A 47 -10.20 4.88 -8.07
CA ASN A 47 -10.43 3.44 -8.04
C ASN A 47 -10.54 2.78 -9.43
N PHE A 48 -9.69 3.21 -10.37
CA PHE A 48 -9.84 2.89 -11.80
C PHE A 48 -9.91 1.38 -12.09
N TYR A 49 -9.22 0.57 -11.28
CA TYR A 49 -9.18 -0.89 -11.42
C TYR A 49 -10.21 -1.64 -10.56
N GLY A 50 -10.93 -0.94 -9.67
CA GLY A 50 -11.82 -1.57 -8.67
C GLY A 50 -11.06 -2.37 -7.61
N TRP A 51 -9.82 -1.97 -7.30
CA TRP A 51 -8.98 -2.68 -6.32
C TRP A 51 -9.22 -2.22 -4.89
N PHE A 52 -9.85 -1.07 -4.70
CA PHE A 52 -10.07 -0.47 -3.40
C PHE A 52 -11.56 -0.35 -3.12
N GLN A 53 -11.91 -0.37 -1.85
CA GLN A 53 -13.25 -0.10 -1.36
C GLN A 53 -13.17 0.79 -0.13
N ARG A 54 -14.14 1.68 0.02
CA ARG A 54 -14.29 2.48 1.22
C ARG A 54 -15.09 1.67 2.23
N VAL A 55 -14.49 1.32 3.35
CA VAL A 55 -15.15 0.53 4.41
C VAL A 55 -15.71 1.42 5.52
N ASP A 56 -15.16 2.64 5.68
CA ASP A 56 -15.65 3.64 6.64
C ASP A 56 -15.27 5.06 6.20
N HIS A 57 -15.59 6.07 7.01
CA HIS A 57 -15.30 7.47 6.71
C HIS A 57 -13.79 7.72 6.58
N GLY A 58 -13.33 7.85 5.33
CA GLY A 58 -11.91 8.05 5.03
C GLY A 58 -11.05 6.80 5.24
N ILE A 59 -11.63 5.64 5.50
CA ILE A 59 -10.95 4.35 5.63
C ILE A 59 -11.18 3.52 4.38
N TYR A 60 -10.09 3.06 3.80
CA TYR A 60 -10.09 2.24 2.60
C TYR A 60 -9.48 0.88 2.89
N ASP A 61 -9.99 -0.14 2.21
CA ASP A 61 -9.44 -1.48 2.21
C ASP A 61 -9.29 -1.98 0.77
N ILE A 62 -8.47 -3.01 0.59
CA ILE A 62 -8.29 -3.69 -0.69
C ILE A 62 -9.38 -4.75 -0.89
N THR A 63 -10.03 -4.73 -2.07
CA THR A 63 -11.05 -5.70 -2.43
C THR A 63 -10.46 -7.08 -2.72
N ALA A 64 -11.30 -8.11 -2.72
CA ALA A 64 -10.89 -9.45 -3.15
C ALA A 64 -10.32 -9.46 -4.59
N LYS A 65 -10.85 -8.60 -5.48
CA LYS A 65 -10.34 -8.42 -6.84
C LYS A 65 -8.91 -7.88 -6.83
N GLY A 66 -8.64 -6.82 -6.06
CA GLY A 66 -7.29 -6.29 -5.89
C GLY A 66 -6.31 -7.33 -5.36
N LYS A 67 -6.71 -8.08 -4.31
CA LYS A 67 -5.89 -9.17 -3.73
C LYS A 67 -5.54 -10.25 -4.77
N LYS A 68 -6.48 -10.63 -5.63
CA LYS A 68 -6.24 -11.59 -6.72
C LYS A 68 -5.28 -11.03 -7.78
N GLU A 69 -5.48 -9.79 -8.20
CA GLU A 69 -4.63 -9.13 -9.21
C GLU A 69 -3.18 -8.93 -8.73
N LEU A 70 -2.95 -8.69 -7.44
CA LEU A 70 -1.59 -8.62 -6.89
C LEU A 70 -0.76 -9.89 -7.15
N LYS A 71 -1.41 -11.06 -7.23
CA LYS A 71 -0.72 -12.33 -7.55
C LYS A 71 -0.07 -12.32 -8.93
N ASN A 72 -0.53 -11.44 -9.84
CA ASN A 72 0.07 -11.26 -11.17
C ASN A 72 1.39 -10.47 -11.15
N PHE A 73 1.76 -9.90 -9.99
CA PHE A 73 2.93 -9.04 -9.80
C PHE A 73 3.81 -9.47 -8.61
N PRO A 74 4.23 -10.73 -8.52
CA PRO A 74 4.93 -11.26 -7.34
C PRO A 74 6.24 -10.52 -7.03
N GLY A 75 6.94 -10.01 -8.05
CA GLY A 75 8.16 -9.23 -7.87
C GLY A 75 7.94 -7.88 -7.19
N LEU A 76 6.83 -7.20 -7.51
CA LEU A 76 6.47 -5.93 -6.85
C LEU A 76 5.93 -6.16 -5.45
N VAL A 77 5.13 -7.22 -5.27
CA VAL A 77 4.62 -7.65 -3.95
C VAL A 77 5.78 -7.85 -2.98
N LYS A 78 6.74 -8.72 -3.32
CA LYS A 78 7.91 -8.98 -2.47
C LYS A 78 8.75 -7.71 -2.21
N LYS A 79 8.93 -6.87 -3.24
CA LYS A 79 9.68 -5.60 -3.12
C LYS A 79 9.05 -4.70 -2.07
N TYR A 80 7.76 -4.42 -2.17
CA TYR A 80 7.09 -3.48 -1.27
C TYR A 80 6.74 -4.08 0.09
N GLU A 81 6.50 -5.39 0.19
CA GLU A 81 6.39 -6.07 1.50
C GLU A 81 7.71 -5.92 2.28
N LYS A 82 8.86 -6.08 1.62
CA LYS A 82 10.17 -5.85 2.23
C LYS A 82 10.34 -4.39 2.68
N TYR A 83 10.05 -3.42 1.82
CA TYR A 83 10.12 -1.99 2.18
C TYR A 83 9.22 -1.64 3.36
N LEU A 84 8.01 -2.20 3.40
CA LEU A 84 7.07 -1.98 4.50
C LEU A 84 7.62 -2.54 5.81
N LYS A 85 8.23 -3.73 5.77
CA LYS A 85 8.83 -4.36 6.96
C LYS A 85 10.01 -3.55 7.50
N GLU A 86 10.92 -3.12 6.63
CA GLU A 86 12.05 -2.23 6.99
C GLU A 86 11.57 -0.91 7.60
N LYS A 87 10.46 -0.36 7.10
CA LYS A 87 9.85 0.86 7.64
C LYS A 87 9.16 0.66 8.99
N LYS A 88 8.54 -0.50 9.22
CA LYS A 88 7.94 -0.85 10.52
C LYS A 88 9.02 -0.93 11.61
N GLU A 89 10.13 -1.62 11.33
CA GLU A 89 11.26 -1.76 12.26
C GLU A 89 11.90 -0.41 12.63
N THR A 90 11.93 0.56 11.72
CA THR A 90 12.40 1.92 12.02
C THR A 90 11.41 2.76 12.82
N THR A 91 10.11 2.46 12.74
CA THR A 91 9.09 3.20 13.49
C THR A 91 9.00 2.70 14.93
N GLU A 92 9.12 1.39 15.16
CA GLU A 92 9.12 0.78 16.50
C GLU A 92 10.37 1.16 17.33
N ASN A 93 11.52 1.44 16.71
CA ASN A 93 12.72 1.89 17.44
C ASN A 93 12.64 3.34 17.97
N THR A 94 11.58 4.09 17.67
CA THR A 94 11.41 5.48 18.18
C THR A 94 10.49 5.54 19.41
N GLU A 95 9.64 4.54 19.66
CA GLU A 95 8.76 4.50 20.85
C GLU A 95 9.46 3.97 22.12
N ASN A 96 10.68 3.42 22.01
CA ASN A 96 11.47 2.97 23.18
C ASN A 96 12.36 4.07 23.80
N LYS A 97 12.07 5.36 23.54
CA LYS A 97 12.78 6.51 24.15
C LYS A 97 11.92 7.45 25.00
N GLU A 98 10.65 7.13 25.27
CA GLU A 98 9.78 7.87 26.22
C GLU A 98 9.34 7.06 27.46
N LYS A 99 10.01 5.94 27.75
CA LYS A 99 9.95 5.29 29.07
C LYS A 99 11.36 5.02 29.60
N LYS A 100 12.05 6.09 29.98
CA LYS A 100 13.12 6.02 30.99
C LYS A 100 13.19 7.31 31.77
#